data_AF-A0A935H1R1-F1
#
_entry.id   AF-A0A935H1R1-F1
#
_cell.length_a   1.000
_cell.length_b   1.000
_cell.length_c   1.000
_cell.angle_alpha   90.00
_cell.angle_beta   90.00
_cell.angle_gamma   90.00
#
_symmetry.space_group_name_H-M   'P 1'
#
loop_
_entity.id
_entity.type
_entity.pdbx_description
1 polymer ?
#
loop_
_entity_poly.entity_id
_entity_poly.type
_entity_poly.pdbx_seq_one_letter_code
_entity_poly.pdbx_strand_id
1 'polypeptide(L)'
;MTAPARQGPRYRQLPLWRDATQLAREIENAVRQFPRYHKYVLGSDLRRQAMNVCRRVARAAQCDDTATRTRQIEQLVWQVEDLKMTLQLAKEVEAFASFAQFQRLVELIVALGKQSGGLWKRARSAAQAASHPGGA
;
A
#
# COMPACT_ATOMS: atom_id res chain seq x y z
N MET A 1 -11.40 4.82 38.81
CA MET A 1 -11.88 4.35 37.49
C MET A 1 -10.84 4.74 36.45
N THR A 2 -9.90 3.85 36.16
CA THR A 2 -8.79 4.08 35.22
C THR A 2 -9.33 3.98 33.80
N ALA A 3 -9.30 5.07 33.04
CA ALA A 3 -9.72 5.07 31.64
C ALA A 3 -8.92 4.01 30.86
N PRO A 4 -9.55 3.19 29.99
CA PRO A 4 -8.79 2.26 29.16
C PRO A 4 -7.88 3.09 28.26
N ALA A 5 -6.57 2.82 28.32
CA ALA A 5 -5.61 3.36 27.39
C ALA A 5 -6.19 3.19 25.98
N ARG A 6 -6.40 4.29 25.25
CA ARG A 6 -6.87 4.25 23.86
C ARG A 6 -5.80 3.50 23.07
N GLN A 7 -5.91 2.19 22.98
CA GLN A 7 -5.09 1.38 22.10
C GLN A 7 -5.39 1.90 20.71
N GLY A 8 -4.41 2.61 20.13
CA GLY A 8 -4.53 3.10 18.77
C GLY A 8 -4.90 1.95 17.85
N PRO A 9 -5.52 2.23 16.69
CA PRO A 9 -5.97 1.17 15.79
C PRO A 9 -4.88 0.14 15.53
N ARG A 10 -5.22 -1.17 15.63
CA ARG A 10 -4.29 -2.31 15.54
C ARG A 10 -3.36 -2.24 14.32
N TYR A 11 -3.82 -1.62 13.23
CA TYR A 11 -3.04 -1.47 12.01
C TYR A 11 -1.78 -0.60 12.16
N ARG A 12 -1.71 0.31 13.14
CA ARG A 12 -0.56 1.22 13.30
C ARG A 12 0.74 0.50 13.65
N GLN A 13 0.65 -0.70 14.20
CA GLN A 13 1.81 -1.52 14.57
C GLN A 13 2.31 -2.40 13.41
N LEU A 14 1.57 -2.46 12.29
CA LEU A 14 1.93 -3.31 11.16
C LEU A 14 3.11 -2.69 10.39
N PRO A 15 4.18 -3.46 10.11
CA PRO A 15 5.27 -2.99 9.24
C PRO A 15 4.77 -2.49 7.88
N LEU A 16 3.77 -3.18 7.32
CA LEU A 16 3.12 -2.80 6.06
C LEU A 16 2.47 -1.42 6.12
N TRP A 17 1.90 -1.03 7.27
CA TRP A 17 1.33 0.30 7.46
C TRP A 17 2.42 1.38 7.53
N ARG A 18 3.49 1.12 8.29
CA ARG A 18 4.65 2.02 8.37
C ARG A 18 5.22 2.29 6.98
N ASP A 19 5.44 1.24 6.20
CA ASP A 19 6.08 1.37 4.89
C ASP A 19 5.13 2.02 3.86
N ALA A 20 3.83 1.74 3.91
CA ALA A 20 2.83 2.43 3.09
C ALA A 20 2.76 3.93 3.39
N THR A 21 2.76 4.32 4.66
CA THR A 21 2.73 5.75 5.05
C THR A 21 4.03 6.47 4.73
N GLN A 22 5.18 5.79 4.87
CA GLN A 22 6.46 6.29 4.40
C GLN A 22 6.41 6.55 2.89
N LEU A 23 5.97 5.58 2.09
CA LEU A 23 5.84 5.74 0.65
C LEU A 23 4.93 6.92 0.28
N ALA A 24 3.77 7.05 0.90
CA ALA A 24 2.86 8.16 0.64
C ALA A 24 3.50 9.53 0.92
N ARG A 25 4.25 9.65 2.01
CA ARG A 25 5.00 10.87 2.34
C ARG A 25 6.10 11.17 1.32
N GLU A 26 6.87 10.16 0.90
CA GLU A 26 7.92 10.35 -0.10
C GLU A 26 7.33 10.76 -1.47
N ILE A 27 6.17 10.22 -1.84
CA ILE A 27 5.44 10.63 -3.05
C ILE A 27 5.01 12.09 -2.95
N GLU A 28 4.46 12.53 -1.81
CA GLU A 28 4.09 13.93 -1.61
C GLU A 28 5.29 14.86 -1.80
N ASN A 29 6.45 14.49 -1.26
CA ASN A 29 7.69 15.26 -1.40
C ASN A 29 8.18 15.30 -2.86
N ALA A 30 8.14 14.18 -3.56
CA ALA A 30 8.55 14.12 -4.97
C ALA A 30 7.61 14.97 -5.86
N VAL A 31 6.30 14.81 -5.71
CA VAL A 31 5.33 15.51 -6.57
C VAL A 31 5.31 17.03 -6.31
N ARG A 32 5.78 17.51 -5.15
CA ARG A 32 5.98 18.96 -4.95
C ARG A 32 6.94 19.56 -5.99
N GLN A 33 7.95 18.79 -6.41
CA GLN A 33 9.01 19.21 -7.33
C GLN A 33 8.70 18.92 -8.80
N PHE A 34 7.59 18.23 -9.10
CA PHE A 34 7.23 17.89 -10.49
C PHE A 34 7.02 19.16 -11.33
N PRO A 35 7.43 19.13 -12.62
CA PRO A 35 7.07 20.16 -13.58
C PRO A 35 5.56 20.37 -13.62
N ARG A 36 5.12 21.62 -13.80
CA ARG A 36 3.70 22.02 -13.77
C ARG A 36 2.83 21.15 -14.70
N TYR A 37 3.36 20.80 -15.86
CA TYR A 37 2.68 19.99 -16.88
C TYR A 37 2.28 18.60 -16.34
N HIS A 38 3.16 17.90 -15.62
CA HIS A 38 2.88 16.56 -15.08
C HIS A 38 2.25 16.57 -13.68
N LYS A 39 2.42 17.68 -12.94
CA LYS A 39 2.06 17.76 -11.51
C LYS A 39 0.56 17.58 -11.24
N TYR A 40 -0.32 18.06 -12.11
CA TYR A 40 -1.76 18.07 -11.86
C TYR A 40 -2.46 16.77 -12.20
N VAL A 41 -2.01 16.06 -13.24
CA VAL A 41 -2.59 14.78 -13.64
C VAL A 41 -1.81 13.66 -12.95
N LEU A 42 -0.58 13.40 -13.42
CA LEU A 42 0.24 12.29 -12.94
C LEU A 42 0.57 12.41 -11.45
N GLY A 43 0.89 13.62 -11.01
CA GLY A 43 1.14 13.90 -9.59
C GLY A 43 -0.08 13.68 -8.70
N SER A 44 -1.29 13.99 -9.17
CA SER A 44 -2.52 13.74 -8.41
C SER A 44 -2.86 12.26 -8.33
N ASP A 45 -2.62 11.51 -9.41
CA ASP A 45 -2.87 10.07 -9.45
C ASP A 45 -1.92 9.31 -8.51
N LEU A 46 -0.63 9.65 -8.50
CA LEU A 46 0.33 9.09 -7.55
C LEU A 46 -0.12 9.27 -6.10
N ARG A 47 -0.54 10.50 -5.73
CA ARG A 47 -1.04 10.79 -4.37
C ARG A 47 -2.29 9.99 -4.04
N ARG A 48 -3.24 9.93 -4.98
CA ARG A 48 -4.50 9.20 -4.82
C ARG A 48 -4.25 7.72 -4.61
N GLN A 49 -3.42 7.11 -5.44
CA GLN A 49 -3.04 5.70 -5.35
C GLN A 49 -2.30 5.40 -4.05
N ALA A 50 -1.32 6.22 -3.66
CA ALA A 50 -0.59 6.06 -2.40
C ALA A 50 -1.53 6.12 -1.19
N MET A 51 -2.46 7.08 -1.17
CA MET A 51 -3.48 7.17 -0.12
C MET A 51 -4.43 5.96 -0.12
N ASN A 52 -4.81 5.45 -1.30
CA ASN A 52 -5.63 4.25 -1.41
C ASN A 52 -4.92 3.01 -0.88
N VAL A 53 -3.62 2.86 -1.11
CA VAL A 53 -2.80 1.81 -0.51
C VAL A 53 -2.86 1.89 1.02
N CYS A 54 -2.64 3.06 1.62
CA CYS A 54 -2.81 3.24 3.07
C CYS A 54 -4.20 2.84 3.55
N ARG A 55 -5.27 3.34 2.90
CA ARG A 55 -6.66 3.03 3.25
C ARG A 55 -6.94 1.52 3.21
N ARG A 56 -6.42 0.80 2.21
CA ARG A 56 -6.62 -0.65 2.08
C ARG A 56 -5.86 -1.43 3.15
N VAL A 57 -4.63 -1.04 3.49
CA VAL A 57 -3.90 -1.64 4.62
C VAL A 57 -4.70 -1.50 5.91
N ALA A 58 -5.19 -0.29 6.20
CA ALA A 58 -5.99 -0.04 7.39
C ALA A 58 -7.31 -0.84 7.39
N ARG A 59 -8.00 -0.94 6.26
CA ARG A 59 -9.25 -1.72 6.13
C ARG A 59 -9.00 -3.21 6.31
N ALA A 60 -8.00 -3.77 5.62
CA ALA A 60 -7.65 -5.19 5.73
C ALA A 60 -7.31 -5.60 7.17
N ALA A 61 -6.64 -4.72 7.92
CA ALA A 61 -6.29 -4.94 9.32
C ALA A 61 -7.45 -4.82 10.31
N GLN A 62 -8.58 -4.23 9.89
CA GLN A 62 -9.79 -4.09 10.70
C GLN A 62 -10.88 -5.10 10.32
N CYS A 63 -10.66 -5.91 9.28
CA CYS A 63 -11.61 -6.94 8.86
C CYS A 63 -11.42 -8.23 9.67
N ASP A 64 -12.41 -8.56 10.49
CA ASP A 64 -12.45 -9.81 11.23
C ASP A 64 -12.81 -11.00 10.33
N ASP A 65 -13.77 -10.81 9.40
CA ASP A 65 -14.16 -11.81 8.41
C ASP A 65 -13.00 -12.15 7.46
N THR A 66 -12.64 -13.44 7.41
CA THR A 66 -11.53 -13.95 6.61
C THR A 66 -11.76 -13.77 5.12
N ALA A 67 -12.99 -13.96 4.61
CA ALA A 67 -13.27 -13.81 3.18
C ALA A 67 -13.12 -12.35 2.72
N THR A 68 -13.68 -11.41 3.50
CA THR A 68 -13.58 -9.97 3.23
C THR A 68 -12.15 -9.47 3.41
N ARG A 69 -11.44 -9.91 4.47
CA ARG A 69 -10.03 -9.60 4.66
C ARG A 69 -9.18 -10.04 3.46
N THR A 70 -9.37 -11.27 2.98
CA THR A 70 -8.64 -11.79 1.80
C THR A 70 -8.90 -10.95 0.56
N ARG A 71 -10.16 -10.56 0.30
CA ARG A 71 -10.51 -9.64 -0.81
C ARG A 71 -9.85 -8.27 -0.66
N GLN A 72 -9.80 -7.70 0.55
CA GLN A 72 -9.11 -6.41 0.78
C GLN A 72 -7.61 -6.51 0.51
N ILE A 73 -6.98 -7.62 0.90
CA ILE A 73 -5.54 -7.85 0.67
C ILE A 73 -5.25 -8.08 -0.82
N GLU A 74 -6.10 -8.81 -1.53
CA GLU A 74 -5.98 -8.96 -2.98
C GLU A 74 -6.05 -7.60 -3.69
N GLN A 75 -7.04 -6.77 -3.32
CA GLN A 75 -7.17 -5.42 -3.86
C GLN A 75 -5.98 -4.52 -3.49
N LEU A 76 -5.35 -4.74 -2.34
CA LEU A 76 -4.12 -4.05 -1.97
C LEU A 76 -2.97 -4.43 -2.91
N VAL A 77 -2.81 -5.71 -3.25
CA VAL A 77 -1.78 -6.16 -4.21
C VAL A 77 -1.97 -5.46 -5.55
N TRP A 78 -3.19 -5.43 -6.08
CA TRP A 78 -3.48 -4.73 -7.34
C TRP A 78 -3.17 -3.23 -7.28
N GLN A 79 -3.54 -2.54 -6.21
CA GLN A 79 -3.19 -1.12 -6.06
C GLN A 79 -1.70 -0.85 -5.96
N VAL A 80 -0.93 -1.78 -5.41
CA VAL A 80 0.53 -1.68 -5.39
C VAL A 80 1.09 -1.82 -6.81
N GLU A 81 0.56 -2.72 -7.63
CA GLU A 81 0.95 -2.82 -9.04
C GLU A 81 0.54 -1.58 -9.84
N ASP A 82 -0.67 -1.05 -9.64
CA ASP A 82 -1.12 0.20 -10.27
C ASP A 82 -0.17 1.36 -9.96
N LEU A 83 0.22 1.49 -8.69
CA LEU A 83 1.13 2.55 -8.24
C LEU A 83 2.54 2.39 -8.83
N LYS A 84 3.03 1.15 -9.04
CA LYS A 84 4.31 0.93 -9.75
C LYS A 84 4.23 1.40 -11.19
N MET A 85 3.15 1.10 -11.90
CA MET A 85 2.97 1.54 -13.29
C MET A 85 3.00 3.08 -13.39
N THR A 86 2.29 3.76 -12.49
CA THR A 86 2.26 5.23 -12.46
C THR A 86 3.62 5.83 -12.07
N LEU A 87 4.37 5.21 -11.14
CA LEU A 87 5.74 5.61 -10.83
C LEU A 87 6.69 5.43 -12.02
N GLN A 88 6.55 4.33 -12.76
CA GLN A 88 7.36 4.08 -13.95
C GLN A 88 7.08 5.14 -15.02
N LEU A 89 5.81 5.45 -15.28
CA LEU A 89 5.43 6.51 -16.21
C LEU A 89 6.03 7.86 -15.80
N ALA A 90 5.99 8.21 -14.50
CA ALA A 90 6.59 9.44 -13.99
C ALA A 90 8.10 9.51 -14.25
N LYS A 91 8.79 8.37 -14.28
CA LYS A 91 10.21 8.30 -14.65
C LYS A 91 10.42 8.40 -16.15
N GLU A 92 9.59 7.75 -16.98
CA GLU A 92 9.69 7.85 -18.44
C GLU A 92 9.46 9.27 -18.98
N VAL A 93 8.61 10.07 -18.30
CA VAL A 93 8.41 11.48 -18.64
C VAL A 93 9.34 12.43 -17.88
N GLU A 94 10.37 11.90 -17.22
CA GLU A 94 11.38 12.67 -16.49
C GLU A 94 10.80 13.65 -15.45
N ALA A 95 9.69 13.29 -14.79
CA ALA A 95 9.02 14.17 -13.84
C ALA A 95 9.76 14.30 -12.49
N PHE A 96 10.62 13.33 -12.15
CA PHE A 96 11.37 13.34 -10.89
C PHE A 96 12.53 14.33 -10.93
N ALA A 97 12.82 14.95 -9.78
CA ALA A 97 13.92 15.91 -9.67
C ALA A 97 15.31 15.26 -9.87
N SER A 98 15.41 13.95 -9.63
CA SER A 98 16.63 13.17 -9.90
C SER A 98 16.32 11.67 -9.94
N PHE A 99 17.21 10.90 -10.57
CA PHE A 99 17.14 9.43 -10.56
C PHE A 99 17.15 8.87 -9.13
N ALA A 100 17.92 9.46 -8.21
CA ALA A 100 17.96 9.03 -6.82
C ALA A 100 16.60 9.18 -6.11
N GLN A 101 15.80 10.19 -6.47
CA GLN A 101 14.44 10.34 -5.94
C GLN A 101 13.52 9.23 -6.44
N PHE A 102 13.59 8.89 -7.74
CA PHE A 102 12.87 7.76 -8.31
C PHE A 102 13.28 6.44 -7.66
N GLN A 103 14.59 6.17 -7.55
CA GLN A 103 15.12 4.94 -6.98
C GLN A 103 14.59 4.68 -5.57
N ARG A 104 14.62 5.69 -4.68
CA ARG A 104 14.06 5.56 -3.32
C ARG A 104 12.58 5.17 -3.32
N LEU A 105 11.78 5.75 -4.20
CA LEU A 105 10.36 5.43 -4.31
C LEU A 105 10.12 4.01 -4.84
N VAL A 106 10.90 3.59 -5.85
CA VAL A 106 10.82 2.23 -6.41
C VAL A 106 11.20 1.18 -5.37
N GLU A 107 12.28 1.39 -4.62
CA GLU A 107 12.68 0.50 -3.54
C GLU A 107 11.57 0.31 -2.49
N LEU A 108 10.92 1.41 -2.09
CA LEU A 108 9.79 1.37 -1.16
C LEU A 108 8.59 0.61 -1.72
N ILE A 109 8.15 0.88 -2.95
CA ILE A 109 6.99 0.18 -3.53
C ILE A 109 7.28 -1.30 -3.84
N VAL A 110 8.53 -1.66 -4.18
CA VAL A 110 8.95 -3.06 -4.35
C VAL A 110 8.92 -3.80 -3.01
N ALA A 111 9.44 -3.18 -1.93
CA ALA A 111 9.34 -3.75 -0.60
C ALA A 111 7.87 -3.93 -0.17
N LEU A 112 7.01 -2.97 -0.48
CA LEU A 112 5.58 -3.03 -0.20
C LEU A 112 4.87 -4.13 -1.01
N GLY A 113 5.28 -4.35 -2.27
CA GLY A 113 4.82 -5.46 -3.11
C GLY A 113 5.16 -6.82 -2.53
N LYS A 114 6.39 -7.00 -2.03
CA LYS A 114 6.80 -8.24 -1.35
C LYS A 114 5.97 -8.50 -0.09
N GLN A 115 5.74 -7.47 0.73
CA GLN A 115 4.95 -7.60 1.95
C GLN A 115 3.48 -7.90 1.68
N SER A 116 2.84 -7.16 0.77
CA SER A 116 1.44 -7.37 0.40
C SER A 116 1.23 -8.73 -0.28
N GLY A 117 2.11 -9.15 -1.19
CA GLY A 117 2.05 -10.47 -1.83
C GLY A 117 2.25 -11.62 -0.84
N GLY A 118 3.18 -11.50 0.11
CA GLY A 118 3.35 -12.48 1.19
C GLY A 118 2.12 -12.57 2.10
N LEU A 119 1.52 -11.44 2.43
CA LEU A 119 0.27 -11.39 3.20
C LEU A 119 -0.90 -12.04 2.43
N TRP A 120 -1.02 -11.78 1.13
CA TRP A 120 -2.06 -12.37 0.28
C TRP A 120 -1.97 -13.88 0.22
N LYS A 121 -0.77 -14.44 0.01
CA LYS A 121 -0.56 -15.90 0.02
C LYS A 121 -1.05 -16.54 1.32
N ARG A 122 -0.71 -15.95 2.47
CA ARG A 122 -1.15 -16.43 3.79
C ARG A 122 -2.67 -16.31 3.97
N ALA A 123 -3.25 -15.18 3.58
CA ALA A 123 -4.70 -14.95 3.69
C ALA A 123 -5.50 -15.93 2.83
N ARG A 124 -5.02 -16.21 1.61
CA ARG A 124 -5.62 -17.19 0.70
C ARG A 124 -5.57 -18.61 1.26
N SER A 125 -4.42 -19.04 1.78
CA SER A 125 -4.28 -20.35 2.41
C SER A 125 -5.18 -20.51 3.63
N ALA A 126 -5.30 -19.48 4.48
CA ALA A 126 -6.21 -19.49 5.62
C ALA A 126 -7.69 -19.56 5.20
N ALA A 127 -8.08 -18.87 4.13
CA ALA A 127 -9.44 -18.93 3.59
C ALA A 127 -9.77 -20.31 3.02
N GLN A 128 -8.83 -20.96 2.33
CA GLN A 128 -8.97 -22.32 1.77
C GLN A 128 -9.10 -23.40 2.85
N ALA A 129 -8.37 -23.26 3.96
CA ALA A 129 -8.48 -24.15 5.11
C ALA A 129 -9.84 -23.98 5.82
N ALA A 130 -10.34 -22.75 5.93
CA ALA A 130 -11.66 -22.48 6.53
C ALA A 130 -12.84 -22.97 5.68
N SER A 131 -12.66 -23.09 4.35
CA SER A 131 -13.69 -23.63 3.44
C SER A 131 -13.69 -25.16 3.34
N HIS A 132 -12.69 -25.86 3.90
CA HIS A 132 -12.65 -27.33 4.01
C HIS A 132 -12.69 -27.76 5.49
N PRO A 133 -13.84 -27.65 6.19
CA PRO A 133 -13.98 -28.14 7.54
C PRO A 133 -14.17 -29.68 7.50
N GLY A 134 -13.11 -30.42 7.24
CA GLY A 134 -13.17 -31.89 7.25
C GLY A 134 -12.18 -32.54 6.30
N GLY A 135 -11.00 -32.86 6.81
CA GLY A 135 -10.13 -33.90 6.27
C GLY A 135 -9.71 -34.76 7.45
N ALA A 136 -10.42 -35.87 7.62
CA ALA A 136 -10.02 -36.99 8.49
C ALA A 136 -8.75 -37.66 7.95
#